data_AF-A0A7C5WEP8-F1
#
_entry.id   AF-A0A7C5WEP8-F1
#
_cell.length_a   1.000
_cell.length_b   1.000
_cell.length_c   1.000
_cell.angle_alpha   90.00
_cell.angle_beta   90.00
_cell.angle_gamma   90.00
#
_symmetry.space_group_name_H-M   'P 1'
#
loop_
_entity.id
_entity.type
_entity.pdbx_description
1 polymer ?
#
loop_
_entity_poly.entity_id
_entity_poly.type
_entity_poly.pdbx_seq_one_letter_code
_entity_poly.pdbx_strand_id
1 'polypeptide(L)'
;MARVEKVTWTPAAQELLAASGDPLLNSSIRLKAEKRCRRENGAKVLPEHVQPFLDRAANPAPVWSAAALARLTRVPEMVRSRVRRRVEAAAAEAGLNEISPELAGRVMAESRAAMGRALESGGHPSRVGHGKGKDPAGGAD
;
A
#
# COMPACT_ATOMS: atom_id res chain seq x y z
N MET A 1 -6.96 -32.63 -11.63
CA MET A 1 -6.37 -31.65 -10.69
C MET A 1 -5.12 -31.07 -11.34
N ALA A 2 -5.07 -29.76 -11.59
CA ALA A 2 -3.90 -29.15 -12.23
C ALA A 2 -2.68 -29.30 -11.31
N ARG A 3 -1.61 -29.89 -11.84
CA ARG A 3 -0.32 -30.01 -11.16
C ARG A 3 0.22 -28.59 -10.98
N VAL A 4 0.24 -28.09 -9.76
CA VAL A 4 0.89 -26.81 -9.47
C VAL A 4 2.38 -27.03 -9.73
N GLU A 5 2.87 -26.57 -10.88
CA GLU A 5 4.32 -26.52 -11.12
C GLU A 5 4.95 -25.74 -9.98
N LYS A 6 5.84 -26.42 -9.25
CA LYS A 6 6.55 -25.82 -8.13
C LYS A 6 7.47 -24.74 -8.70
N VAL A 7 7.15 -23.48 -8.44
CA VAL A 7 8.07 -22.36 -8.72
C VAL A 7 9.39 -22.60 -7.98
N THR A 8 10.49 -22.35 -8.66
CA THR A 8 11.83 -22.61 -8.10
C THR A 8 12.32 -21.38 -7.35
N TRP A 9 12.85 -21.54 -6.14
CA TRP A 9 13.43 -20.43 -5.39
C TRP A 9 14.91 -20.25 -5.74
N THR A 10 15.37 -19.01 -5.87
CA THR A 10 16.81 -18.77 -6.01
C THR A 10 17.50 -18.80 -4.64
N PRO A 11 18.80 -19.17 -4.57
CA PRO A 11 19.54 -19.14 -3.31
C PRO A 11 19.48 -17.78 -2.61
N ALA A 12 19.64 -16.69 -3.35
CA ALA A 12 19.54 -15.33 -2.83
C ALA A 12 18.18 -15.03 -2.18
N ALA A 13 17.07 -15.51 -2.77
CA ALA A 13 15.73 -15.31 -2.18
C ALA A 13 15.53 -16.16 -0.91
N GLN A 14 16.15 -17.35 -0.85
CA GLN A 14 16.11 -18.22 0.33
C GLN A 14 16.94 -17.63 1.47
N GLU A 15 18.14 -17.12 1.18
CA GLU A 15 19.02 -16.46 2.15
C GLU A 15 18.36 -15.21 2.74
N LEU A 16 17.77 -14.36 1.88
CA LEU A 16 17.05 -13.17 2.30
C LEU A 16 15.88 -13.51 3.25
N LEU A 17 15.14 -14.58 2.95
CA LEU A 17 14.05 -15.03 3.81
C LEU A 17 14.59 -15.62 5.13
N ALA A 18 15.65 -16.43 5.07
CA ALA A 18 16.26 -17.04 6.25
C ALA A 18 16.83 -16.00 7.22
N ALA A 19 17.31 -14.87 6.71
CA ALA A 19 17.85 -13.78 7.52
C ALA A 19 16.83 -13.16 8.50
N SER A 20 15.52 -13.37 8.31
CA SER A 20 14.49 -12.91 9.25
C SER A 20 14.54 -13.63 10.62
N GLY A 21 15.08 -14.86 10.67
CA GLY A 21 15.13 -15.69 11.87
C GLY A 21 13.78 -16.23 12.38
N ASP A 22 12.64 -15.90 11.75
CA ASP A 22 11.29 -16.31 12.18
C ASP A 22 10.67 -17.35 11.23
N PRO A 23 10.57 -18.64 11.64
CA PRO A 23 10.01 -19.70 10.81
C PRO A 23 8.54 -19.52 10.41
N LEU A 24 7.72 -18.89 11.26
CA LEU A 24 6.29 -18.68 11.01
C LEU A 24 6.09 -17.54 10.02
N LEU A 25 6.84 -16.47 10.19
CA LEU A 25 6.89 -15.36 9.23
C LEU A 25 7.38 -15.86 7.87
N ASN A 26 8.44 -16.66 7.85
CA ASN A 26 9.03 -17.20 6.63
C ASN A 26 8.07 -18.05 5.83
N SER A 27 7.33 -18.94 6.50
CA SER A 27 6.31 -19.77 5.86
C SER A 27 5.22 -18.92 5.20
N SER A 28 4.76 -17.87 5.89
CA SER A 28 3.75 -16.94 5.40
C SER A 28 4.24 -16.09 4.22
N ILE A 29 5.49 -15.60 4.29
CA ILE A 29 6.10 -14.81 3.22
C ILE A 29 6.38 -15.68 2.00
N ARG A 30 6.81 -16.93 2.18
CA ARG A 30 7.05 -17.88 1.09
C ARG A 30 5.80 -18.03 0.21
N LEU A 31 4.65 -18.30 0.83
CA LEU A 31 3.38 -18.45 0.12
C LEU A 31 3.02 -17.19 -0.69
N LYS A 32 3.24 -16.02 -0.12
CA LYS A 32 2.95 -14.72 -0.75
C LYS A 32 3.90 -14.42 -1.91
N ALA A 33 5.19 -14.69 -1.74
CA ALA A 33 6.22 -14.50 -2.77
C ALA A 33 5.99 -15.42 -3.98
N GLU A 34 5.67 -16.69 -3.76
CA GLU A 34 5.32 -17.63 -4.85
C GLU A 34 4.05 -17.19 -5.60
N LYS A 35 3.04 -16.70 -4.87
CA LYS A 35 1.84 -16.14 -5.49
C LYS A 35 2.17 -14.90 -6.32
N ARG A 36 3.10 -14.05 -5.86
CA ARG A 36 3.53 -12.85 -6.59
C ARG A 36 4.30 -13.22 -7.87
N CYS A 37 5.30 -14.09 -7.76
CA CYS A 37 6.07 -14.62 -8.87
C CYS A 37 5.17 -15.17 -9.98
N ARG A 38 4.15 -15.97 -9.62
CA ARG A 38 3.16 -16.48 -10.60
C ARG A 38 2.32 -15.40 -11.25
N ARG A 39 1.93 -14.34 -10.53
CA ARG A 39 1.18 -13.20 -11.10
C ARG A 39 2.03 -12.40 -12.09
N GLU A 40 3.33 -12.39 -11.90
CA GLU A 40 4.32 -11.74 -12.76
C GLU A 40 4.84 -12.70 -13.84
N ASN A 41 4.21 -13.89 -13.97
CA ASN A 41 4.57 -14.96 -14.91
C ASN A 41 6.03 -15.45 -14.78
N GLY A 42 6.62 -15.33 -13.60
CA GLY A 42 7.95 -15.82 -13.28
C GLY A 42 7.97 -17.31 -12.96
N ALA A 43 9.00 -18.00 -13.42
CA ALA A 43 9.29 -19.39 -13.03
C ALA A 43 10.16 -19.49 -11.76
N LYS A 44 10.86 -18.40 -11.41
CA LYS A 44 11.82 -18.33 -10.31
C LYS A 44 11.46 -17.23 -9.32
N VAL A 45 11.39 -17.56 -8.03
CA VAL A 45 11.20 -16.58 -6.96
C VAL A 45 12.55 -15.89 -6.69
N LEU A 46 12.63 -14.64 -7.12
CA LEU A 46 13.73 -13.70 -6.89
C LEU A 46 13.54 -12.87 -5.61
N PRO A 47 14.60 -12.25 -5.06
CA PRO A 47 14.53 -11.36 -3.88
C PRO A 47 13.46 -10.26 -3.98
N GLU A 48 13.23 -9.69 -5.17
CA GLU A 48 12.19 -8.67 -5.42
C GLU A 48 10.76 -9.15 -5.13
N HIS A 49 10.51 -10.46 -5.19
CA HIS A 49 9.22 -11.03 -4.81
C HIS A 49 9.07 -11.20 -3.30
N VAL A 50 10.18 -11.19 -2.54
CA VAL A 50 10.25 -11.45 -1.10
C VAL A 50 10.33 -10.15 -0.32
N GLN A 51 11.23 -9.25 -0.75
CA GLN A 51 11.56 -7.99 -0.07
C GLN A 51 10.31 -7.19 0.35
N PRO A 52 9.29 -6.97 -0.49
CA PRO A 52 8.13 -6.16 -0.10
C PRO A 52 7.32 -6.76 1.07
N PHE A 53 7.38 -8.08 1.24
CA PHE A 53 6.70 -8.75 2.34
C PHE A 53 7.51 -8.73 3.64
N LEU A 54 8.85 -8.74 3.53
CA LEU A 54 9.75 -8.53 4.67
C LEU A 54 9.67 -7.09 5.17
N ASP A 55 9.72 -6.10 4.27
CA ASP A 55 9.63 -4.69 4.63
C ASP A 55 8.32 -4.38 5.37
N ARG A 56 7.21 -4.96 4.90
CA ARG A 56 5.91 -4.83 5.56
C ARG A 56 5.83 -5.54 6.91
N ALA A 57 6.56 -6.64 7.08
CA ALA A 57 6.62 -7.34 8.36
C ALA A 57 7.48 -6.57 9.37
N ALA A 58 8.57 -5.96 8.90
CA ALA A 58 9.46 -5.12 9.71
C ALA A 58 8.82 -3.77 10.08
N ASN A 59 7.98 -3.22 9.20
CA ASN A 59 7.23 -1.98 9.44
C ASN A 59 5.71 -2.25 9.42
N PRO A 60 5.16 -2.84 10.50
CA PRO A 60 3.74 -3.13 10.59
C PRO A 60 2.92 -1.83 10.61
N ALA A 61 1.65 -1.92 10.22
CA ALA A 61 0.75 -0.79 10.31
C ALA A 61 0.63 -0.31 11.77
N PRO A 62 0.68 1.00 12.03
CA PRO A 62 0.65 1.53 13.38
C PRO A 62 -0.68 1.26 14.07
N VAL A 63 -0.61 0.95 15.37
CA VAL A 63 -1.77 0.69 16.22
C VAL A 63 -2.42 2.01 16.61
N TRP A 64 -3.74 2.09 16.58
CA TRP A 64 -4.45 3.28 17.02
C TRP A 64 -4.72 3.23 18.52
N SER A 65 -4.35 4.29 19.23
CA SER A 65 -4.82 4.49 20.60
C SER A 65 -6.35 4.68 20.62
N ALA A 66 -6.99 4.30 21.73
CA ALA A 66 -8.43 4.49 21.91
C ALA A 66 -8.86 5.97 21.76
N ALA A 67 -8.03 6.89 22.25
CA ALA A 67 -8.26 8.32 22.14
C ALA A 67 -8.11 8.86 20.70
N ALA A 68 -7.24 8.27 19.88
CA ALA A 68 -7.15 8.59 18.46
C ALA A 68 -8.34 8.04 17.66
N LEU A 69 -8.78 6.81 17.97
CA LEU A 69 -10.00 6.25 17.38
C LEU A 69 -11.23 7.11 17.68
N ALA A 70 -11.38 7.56 18.94
CA ALA A 70 -12.47 8.44 19.34
C ALA A 70 -12.46 9.81 18.61
N ARG A 71 -11.30 10.28 18.14
CA ARG A 71 -11.22 11.47 17.27
C ARG A 71 -11.64 11.13 15.84
N LEU A 72 -11.23 9.97 15.34
CA LEU A 72 -11.57 9.51 13.99
C LEU A 72 -13.09 9.31 13.81
N THR A 73 -13.84 8.94 14.85
CA THR A 73 -15.30 8.81 14.77
C THR A 73 -16.00 10.14 14.46
N ARG A 74 -15.41 11.28 14.87
CA ARG A 74 -15.92 12.63 14.58
C ARG A 74 -15.77 13.03 13.11
N VAL A 75 -14.90 12.33 12.37
CA VAL A 75 -14.73 12.54 10.94
C VAL A 75 -15.94 11.96 10.19
N PRO A 76 -16.56 12.70 9.25
CA PRO A 76 -17.67 12.21 8.44
C PRO A 76 -17.31 10.91 7.71
N GLU A 77 -18.24 9.97 7.66
CA GLU A 77 -18.00 8.60 7.16
C GLU A 77 -17.41 8.58 5.75
N MET A 78 -17.93 9.42 4.84
CA MET A 78 -17.49 9.56 3.45
C MET A 78 -15.98 9.80 3.31
N VAL A 79 -15.38 10.52 4.25
CA VAL A 79 -13.95 10.89 4.21
C VAL A 79 -13.13 10.19 5.29
N ARG A 80 -13.76 9.52 6.27
CA ARG A 80 -13.11 8.85 7.40
C ARG A 80 -12.04 7.86 6.94
N SER A 81 -12.33 7.02 5.95
CA SER A 81 -11.37 6.05 5.41
C SER A 81 -10.15 6.72 4.76
N ARG A 82 -10.35 7.86 4.07
CA ARG A 82 -9.24 8.62 3.46
C ARG A 82 -8.37 9.29 4.53
N VAL A 83 -9.00 9.88 5.54
CA VAL A 83 -8.33 10.51 6.67
C VAL A 83 -7.56 9.48 7.49
N ARG A 84 -8.17 8.32 7.80
CA ARG A 84 -7.52 7.20 8.49
C ARG A 84 -6.22 6.79 7.80
N ARG A 85 -6.25 6.56 6.48
CA ARG A 85 -5.06 6.22 5.69
C ARG A 85 -3.98 7.28 5.74
N ARG A 86 -4.34 8.57 5.76
CA ARG A 86 -3.38 9.67 5.90
C ARG A 86 -2.70 9.67 7.26
N VAL A 87 -3.45 9.43 8.33
CA VAL A 87 -2.89 9.34 9.68
C VAL A 87 -1.96 8.13 9.81
N GLU A 88 -2.37 6.97 9.29
CA GLU A 88 -1.54 5.75 9.26
C GLU A 88 -0.26 5.95 8.45
N ALA A 89 -0.34 6.60 7.29
CA ALA A 89 0.83 6.94 6.49
C ALA A 89 1.77 7.89 7.23
N ALA A 90 1.25 8.97 7.84
CA ALA A 90 2.05 9.91 8.60
C ALA A 90 2.76 9.26 9.81
N ALA A 91 2.09 8.31 10.48
CA ALA A 91 2.70 7.54 11.56
C ALA A 91 3.81 6.59 11.04
N ALA A 92 3.55 5.87 9.94
CA ALA A 92 4.53 4.98 9.33
C ALA A 92 5.75 5.74 8.79
N GLU A 93 5.56 6.90 8.17
CA GLU A 93 6.63 7.81 7.71
C GLU A 93 7.46 8.35 8.89
N ALA A 94 6.83 8.58 10.05
CA ALA A 94 7.51 8.98 11.27
C ALA A 94 8.14 7.81 12.06
N GLY A 95 8.02 6.56 11.57
CA GLY A 95 8.50 5.37 12.26
C GLY A 95 7.78 5.09 13.59
N LEU A 96 6.56 5.60 13.77
CA LEU A 96 5.78 5.42 14.98
C LEU A 96 4.95 4.14 14.89
N ASN A 97 5.06 3.28 15.90
CA ASN A 97 4.25 2.06 16.01
C ASN A 97 2.84 2.32 16.57
N GLU A 98 2.61 3.50 17.17
CA GLU A 98 1.33 3.88 17.75
C GLU A 98 0.90 5.28 17.27
N ILE A 99 -0.38 5.40 16.91
CA ILE A 99 -1.03 6.66 16.59
C ILE A 99 -1.59 7.26 17.88
N SER A 100 -0.91 8.30 18.34
CA SER A 100 -1.36 9.12 19.45
C SER A 100 -2.54 10.03 19.05
N PRO A 101 -3.37 10.45 20.02
CA PRO A 101 -4.44 11.40 19.78
C PRO A 101 -3.96 12.75 19.20
N GLU A 102 -2.75 13.18 19.52
CA GLU A 102 -2.11 14.41 19.04
C GLU A 102 -1.76 14.30 17.56
N LEU A 103 -1.11 13.20 17.16
CA LEU A 103 -0.78 12.94 15.76
C LEU A 103 -2.05 12.86 14.90
N ALA A 104 -3.04 12.09 15.36
CA ALA A 104 -4.32 11.98 14.68
C ALA A 104 -5.00 13.35 14.53
N GLY A 105 -5.04 14.15 15.59
CA GLY A 105 -5.61 15.50 15.57
C GLY A 105 -4.91 16.43 14.59
N ARG A 106 -3.58 16.44 14.59
CA ARG A 106 -2.75 17.27 13.69
C ARG A 106 -3.03 16.95 12.22
N VAL A 107 -2.94 15.68 11.83
CA VAL A 107 -3.15 15.25 10.43
C VAL A 107 -4.60 15.50 9.98
N MET A 108 -5.58 15.35 10.88
CA MET A 108 -6.98 15.69 10.59
C MET A 108 -7.18 17.19 10.36
N ALA A 109 -6.56 18.04 11.18
CA ALA A 109 -6.60 19.49 11.02
C ALA A 109 -5.95 19.94 9.69
N GLU A 110 -4.78 19.38 9.36
CA GLU A 110 -4.12 19.61 8.07
C GLU A 110 -4.98 19.18 6.89
N SER A 111 -5.63 18.01 6.98
CA SER A 111 -6.54 17.51 5.94
C SER A 111 -7.75 18.43 5.72
N ARG A 112 -8.31 18.99 6.80
CA ARG A 112 -9.39 19.98 6.73
C ARG A 112 -8.92 21.29 6.11
N ALA A 113 -7.75 21.80 6.52
CA ALA A 113 -7.19 23.04 5.98
C ALA A 113 -6.87 22.92 4.48
N ALA A 114 -6.32 21.78 4.04
CA ALA A 114 -6.08 21.52 2.63
C ALA A 114 -7.37 21.48 1.80
N MET A 115 -8.44 20.88 2.34
CA MET A 115 -9.75 20.88 1.69
C MET A 115 -10.36 22.28 1.61
N GLY A 116 -10.23 23.08 2.68
CA GLY A 116 -10.66 24.48 2.69
C GLY A 116 -10.00 25.28 1.57
N ARG A 117 -8.66 25.21 1.47
CA ARG A 117 -7.90 25.88 0.40
C ARG A 117 -8.31 25.43 -1.00
N ALA A 118 -8.57 24.12 -1.20
CA ALA A 118 -8.98 23.58 -2.49
C ALA A 118 -10.39 24.04 -2.92
N LEU A 119 -11.29 24.27 -1.96
CA LEU A 119 -12.61 24.84 -2.21
C LEU A 119 -12.51 26.33 -2.57
N GLU A 120 -11.66 27.07 -1.86
CA GLU A 120 -11.38 28.48 -2.14
C GLU A 120 -10.70 28.68 -3.51
N SER A 121 -9.87 27.73 -3.96
CA SER A 121 -9.19 27.78 -5.25
C SER A 121 -10.01 27.25 -6.44
N GLY A 122 -11.34 27.10 -6.31
CA GLY A 122 -12.24 26.82 -7.44
C GLY A 122 -12.42 25.33 -7.82
N GLY A 123 -12.06 24.39 -6.93
CA GLY A 123 -12.50 22.98 -6.94
C GLY A 123 -12.85 22.32 -8.29
N HIS A 124 -11.86 22.04 -9.15
CA HIS A 124 -12.05 21.15 -10.30
C HIS A 124 -11.07 19.96 -10.25
N PRO A 125 -11.52 18.74 -9.88
CA PRO A 125 -10.76 17.55 -10.23
C PRO A 125 -10.96 17.30 -11.72
N SER A 126 -10.02 17.76 -12.55
CA SER A 126 -9.95 17.33 -13.95
C SER A 126 -9.80 15.81 -13.99
N ARG A 127 -10.90 15.11 -14.26
CA ARG A 127 -10.86 13.76 -14.82
C ARG A 127 -10.26 13.93 -16.21
N VAL A 128 -8.98 13.59 -16.38
CA VAL A 128 -8.41 13.34 -17.70
C VAL A 128 -9.20 12.17 -18.30
N GLY A 129 -10.16 12.50 -19.16
CA GLY A 129 -10.83 11.56 -20.03
C GLY A 129 -9.81 10.98 -20.99
N HIS A 130 -9.70 9.65 -20.99
CA HIS A 130 -9.01 8.88 -22.01
C HIS A 130 -9.72 9.12 -23.36
N GLY A 131 -9.31 10.15 -24.09
CA GLY A 131 -9.65 10.31 -25.49
C GLY A 131 -8.89 9.26 -26.30
N LYS A 132 -9.58 8.19 -26.71
CA LYS A 132 -9.10 7.31 -27.79
C LYS A 132 -8.98 8.16 -29.06
N GLY A 133 -7.78 8.64 -29.35
CA GLY A 133 -7.40 9.04 -30.71
C GLY A 133 -7.51 7.80 -31.59
N LYS A 134 -8.49 7.79 -32.48
CA LYS A 134 -8.63 6.79 -33.53
C LYS A 134 -7.77 7.29 -34.69
N ASP A 135 -6.65 6.63 -34.94
CA ASP A 135 -5.82 6.90 -36.11
C ASP A 135 -6.64 6.74 -37.40
N PRO A 136 -6.63 7.71 -38.34
CA PRO A 136 -7.07 7.46 -39.70
C PRO A 136 -5.90 6.83 -40.46
N ALA A 137 -5.95 5.52 -40.65
CA ALA A 137 -5.14 4.84 -41.67
C ALA A 137 -5.63 5.29 -43.05
N GLY A 138 -4.69 5.80 -43.85
CA GLY A 138 -4.92 6.21 -45.23
C GLY A 138 -5.32 5.06 -46.15
N GLY A 139 -6.08 5.41 -47.17
CA GLY A 139 -6.27 4.63 -48.39
C GLY A 139 -6.02 5.57 -49.57
N ALA A 140 -4.96 5.28 -50.30
CA ALA A 140 -4.56 5.94 -51.54
C ALA A 140 -5.50 5.57 -52.69
N ASP A 141 -5.61 6.50 -53.65
CA ASP A 141 -6.05 6.28 -55.02
C ASP A 141 -4.99 5.48 -55.80
#